data_AF-A0A321L9N1-F1
#
_entry.id   AF-A0A321L9N1-F1
#
_cell.length_a   1.000
_cell.length_b   1.000
_cell.length_c   1.000
_cell.angle_alpha   90.00
_cell.angle_beta   90.00
_cell.angle_gamma   90.00
#
_symmetry.space_group_name_H-M   'P 1'
#
loop_
_entity.id
_entity.type
_entity.pdbx_description
1 polymer ?
#
loop_
_entity_poly.entity_id
_entity_poly.type
_entity_poly.pdbx_seq_one_letter_code
_entity_poly.pdbx_strand_id
1 'polypeptide(L)'
;MDSIVLLKRHENLSREAFDKLLAALDSNRDEAAREYERIRGRLTNFFEYRGCSSPLDYADITINCAAKKISEGREVYSSDPLSYFMGIARNILQEYWEYASKRAASLEDMSDTRHPFEDPLETMRREDETRQSDAELTCLEQCLDGMNGENRSLIVGYYVGERGNKIENRKRLAAELNVPPGNLRLKAFRLREKLENCVNSCLYELGMKQNPVPAN
;
A
#
# COMPACT_ATOMS: atom_id res chain seq x y z
N MET A 1 7.81 25.00 5.82
CA MET A 1 8.16 24.74 7.25
C MET A 1 8.00 23.24 7.52
N ASP A 2 8.56 22.40 6.62
CA ASP A 2 7.90 21.15 6.18
C ASP A 2 8.62 19.89 6.67
N SER A 3 9.37 20.02 7.74
CA SER A 3 10.35 19.02 8.17
C SER A 3 10.50 18.94 9.69
N ILE A 4 9.97 19.92 10.43
CA ILE A 4 10.43 20.18 11.79
C ILE A 4 9.93 19.15 12.82
N VAL A 5 8.81 18.45 12.61
CA VAL A 5 8.31 17.50 13.65
C VAL A 5 8.91 16.09 13.50
N LEU A 6 9.18 15.64 12.27
CA LEU A 6 9.91 14.39 12.02
C LEU A 6 11.43 14.60 12.18
N LEU A 7 11.99 15.76 11.77
CA LEU A 7 13.40 16.06 12.01
C LEU A 7 13.76 16.44 13.44
N LYS A 8 12.83 16.97 14.25
CA LYS A 8 13.11 17.19 15.69
C LYS A 8 13.31 15.89 16.49
N ARG A 9 13.07 14.72 15.89
CA ARG A 9 13.38 13.40 16.48
C ARG A 9 14.55 12.66 15.81
N HIS A 10 15.27 13.29 14.88
CA HIS A 10 16.59 12.81 14.44
C HIS A 10 17.63 13.14 15.53
N GLU A 11 17.54 12.44 16.67
CA GLU A 11 18.76 12.17 17.43
C GLU A 11 19.63 11.30 16.53
N ASN A 12 20.82 11.80 16.18
CA ASN A 12 21.84 10.99 15.52
C ASN A 12 21.96 9.67 16.28
N LEU A 13 21.73 8.56 15.59
CA LEU A 13 21.85 7.24 16.20
C LEU A 13 23.26 7.09 16.76
N SER A 14 23.38 6.81 18.06
CA SER A 14 24.69 6.57 18.66
C SER A 14 25.29 5.29 18.05
N ARG A 15 26.61 5.26 17.90
CA ARG A 15 27.33 4.07 17.40
C ARG A 15 26.97 2.83 18.23
N GLU A 16 26.86 2.99 19.55
CA GLU A 16 26.46 1.91 20.46
C GLU A 16 25.05 1.36 20.20
N ALA A 17 24.08 2.22 19.89
CA ALA A 17 22.72 1.78 19.57
C ALA A 17 22.67 1.08 18.21
N PHE A 18 23.49 1.52 17.24
CA PHE A 18 23.62 0.86 15.95
C PHE A 18 24.32 -0.51 16.07
N ASP A 19 25.38 -0.61 16.87
CA ASP A 19 26.08 -1.88 17.10
C ASP A 19 25.17 -2.90 17.80
N LYS A 20 24.34 -2.46 18.75
CA LYS A 20 23.31 -3.30 19.39
C LYS A 20 22.23 -3.75 18.41
N LEU A 21 21.82 -2.88 17.47
CA LEU A 21 20.88 -3.25 16.40
C LEU A 21 21.47 -4.37 15.54
N LEU A 22 22.71 -4.21 15.07
CA LEU A 22 23.36 -5.23 14.23
C LEU A 22 23.52 -6.56 14.98
N ALA A 23 23.94 -6.52 16.24
CA ALA A 23 24.03 -7.72 17.07
C ALA A 23 22.67 -8.42 17.30
N ALA A 24 21.57 -7.68 17.25
CA ALA A 24 20.21 -8.24 17.32
C ALA A 24 19.73 -8.83 16.00
N LEU A 25 20.33 -8.45 14.85
CA LEU A 25 20.02 -9.02 13.55
C LEU A 25 20.79 -10.32 13.31
N ASP A 26 22.10 -10.33 13.56
CA ASP A 26 22.93 -11.52 13.50
C ASP A 26 24.18 -11.38 14.38
N SER A 27 24.72 -12.50 14.86
CA SER A 27 25.98 -12.53 15.61
C SER A 27 27.20 -12.33 14.71
N ASN A 28 27.11 -12.72 13.43
CA ASN A 28 28.12 -12.45 12.41
C ASN A 28 27.86 -11.07 11.80
N ARG A 29 28.87 -10.20 11.88
CA ARG A 29 28.80 -8.83 11.39
C ARG A 29 28.46 -8.70 9.91
N ASP A 30 28.97 -9.60 9.07
CA ASP A 30 28.73 -9.55 7.62
C ASP A 30 27.31 -10.00 7.26
N GLU A 31 26.77 -10.98 7.99
CA GLU A 31 25.37 -11.39 7.86
C GLU A 31 24.42 -10.32 8.39
N ALA A 32 24.74 -9.71 9.55
CA ALA A 32 23.97 -8.60 10.10
C ALA A 32 23.91 -7.41 9.14
N ALA A 33 25.01 -7.10 8.44
CA ALA A 33 25.05 -6.04 7.44
C ALA A 33 24.18 -6.36 6.21
N ARG A 34 24.20 -7.62 5.73
CA ARG A 34 23.31 -8.05 4.63
C ARG A 34 21.85 -7.98 5.03
N GLU A 35 21.52 -8.43 6.22
CA GLU A 35 20.16 -8.42 6.74
C GLU A 35 19.66 -7.00 6.98
N TYR A 36 20.52 -6.11 7.47
CA TYR A 36 20.26 -4.68 7.57
C TYR A 36 19.89 -4.06 6.21
N GLU A 37 20.70 -4.27 5.17
CA GLU A 37 20.42 -3.73 3.83
C GLU A 37 19.15 -4.34 3.21
N ARG A 38 18.90 -5.63 3.46
CA ARG A 38 17.65 -6.29 3.05
C ARG A 38 16.43 -5.61 3.69
N ILE A 39 16.48 -5.34 4.99
CA ILE A 39 15.41 -4.67 5.74
C ILE A 39 15.24 -3.23 5.24
N ARG A 40 16.34 -2.49 5.06
CA ARG A 40 16.32 -1.11 4.56
C ARG A 40 15.64 -1.02 3.19
N GLY A 41 16.04 -1.86 2.22
CA GLY A 41 15.40 -1.89 0.91
C GLY A 41 13.90 -2.26 0.96
N ARG A 42 13.52 -3.20 1.83
CA ARG A 42 12.10 -3.55 2.04
C ARG A 42 11.29 -2.39 2.62
N LEU A 43 11.88 -1.61 3.54
CA LEU A 43 11.25 -0.43 4.12
C LEU A 43 11.14 0.71 3.10
N THR A 44 12.18 0.96 2.30
CA THR A 44 12.14 1.95 1.21
C THR A 44 11.01 1.64 0.26
N ASN A 45 10.92 0.41 -0.26
CA ASN A 45 9.83 -0.01 -1.15
C ASN A 45 8.46 0.12 -0.45
N PHE A 46 8.38 -0.18 0.86
CA PHE A 46 7.13 -0.06 1.61
C PHE A 46 6.61 1.38 1.62
N PHE A 47 7.47 2.38 1.82
CA PHE A 47 7.08 3.80 1.82
C PHE A 47 6.87 4.34 0.40
N GLU A 48 7.67 3.88 -0.56
CA GLU A 48 7.56 4.26 -1.97
C GLU A 48 6.21 3.84 -2.57
N TYR A 49 5.81 2.57 -2.42
CA TYR A 49 4.51 2.06 -2.86
C TYR A 49 3.31 2.72 -2.17
N ARG A 50 3.55 3.59 -1.19
CA ARG A 50 2.53 4.34 -0.45
C ARG A 50 2.61 5.83 -0.71
N GLY A 51 3.39 6.29 -1.67
CA GLY A 51 3.42 7.69 -2.09
C GLY A 51 4.02 8.64 -1.06
N CYS A 52 4.93 8.16 -0.20
CA CYS A 52 5.70 9.05 0.67
C CYS A 52 6.68 9.88 -0.16
N SER A 53 6.81 11.18 0.14
CA SER A 53 7.67 12.10 -0.60
C SER A 53 9.18 11.84 -0.46
N SER A 54 9.61 11.15 0.60
CA SER A 54 11.01 10.75 0.79
C SER A 54 11.15 9.34 1.39
N PRO A 55 10.96 8.28 0.59
CA PRO A 55 10.93 6.89 1.08
C PRO A 55 12.21 6.43 1.79
N LEU A 56 13.37 6.92 1.32
CA LEU A 56 14.68 6.62 1.94
C LEU A 56 14.79 7.20 3.35
N ASP A 57 14.38 8.46 3.54
CA ASP A 57 14.42 9.10 4.86
C ASP A 57 13.50 8.38 5.84
N TYR A 58 12.29 8.00 5.41
CA TYR A 58 11.36 7.27 6.27
C TYR A 58 11.85 5.86 6.64
N ALA A 59 12.58 5.20 5.74
CA ALA A 59 13.25 3.94 6.06
C ALA A 59 14.34 4.15 7.12
N ASP A 60 15.18 5.17 6.97
CA ASP A 60 16.26 5.48 7.91
C ASP A 60 15.69 5.92 9.29
N ILE A 61 14.61 6.70 9.32
CA ILE A 61 13.88 7.04 10.55
C ILE A 61 13.36 5.78 11.24
N THR A 62 12.78 4.85 10.48
CA THR A 62 12.25 3.58 11.01
C THR A 62 13.36 2.78 11.70
N ILE A 63 14.51 2.66 11.03
CA ILE A 63 15.68 1.96 11.54
C ILE A 63 16.22 2.63 12.81
N ASN A 64 16.36 3.96 12.82
CA ASN A 64 16.83 4.70 13.98
C ASN A 64 15.88 4.52 15.19
N CYS A 65 14.57 4.51 14.96
CA CYS A 65 13.57 4.25 15.99
C CYS A 65 13.69 2.82 16.55
N ALA A 66 13.92 1.84 15.68
CA ALA A 66 14.14 0.46 16.08
C ALA A 66 15.40 0.31 16.93
N ALA A 67 16.52 0.87 16.46
CA ALA A 67 17.80 0.82 17.14
C ALA A 67 17.74 1.46 18.54
N LYS A 68 17.07 2.62 18.67
CA LYS A 68 16.83 3.25 19.98
C LYS A 68 16.06 2.33 20.92
N LYS A 69 14.92 1.78 20.47
CA LYS A 69 14.09 0.87 21.29
C LYS A 69 14.85 -0.40 21.71
N ILE A 70 15.68 -0.95 20.83
CA ILE A 70 16.53 -2.12 21.13
C ILE A 70 17.60 -1.73 22.16
N SER A 71 18.22 -0.56 22.01
CA SER A 71 19.23 -0.08 22.95
C SER A 71 18.68 0.18 24.37
N GLU A 72 17.39 0.53 24.46
CA GLU A 72 16.62 0.72 25.71
C GLU A 72 16.16 -0.62 26.33
N GLY A 73 16.52 -1.77 25.74
CA GLY A 73 16.26 -3.09 26.29
C GLY A 73 14.96 -3.75 25.83
N ARG A 74 14.33 -3.27 24.74
CA ARG A 74 13.26 -4.07 24.11
C ARG A 74 13.83 -5.24 23.34
N GLU A 75 13.45 -6.44 23.75
CA GLU A 75 13.73 -7.66 23.01
C GLU A 75 12.86 -7.74 21.73
N VAL A 76 13.51 -8.06 20.61
CA VAL A 76 12.85 -8.30 19.33
C VAL A 76 12.28 -9.73 19.34
N TYR A 77 11.07 -9.90 19.88
CA TYR A 77 10.40 -11.22 19.97
C TYR A 77 9.75 -11.67 18.66
N SER A 78 10.45 -11.58 17.53
CA SER A 78 9.92 -12.08 16.26
C SER A 78 10.89 -13.04 15.61
N SER A 79 10.39 -14.19 15.18
CA SER A 79 11.09 -15.18 14.36
C SER A 79 11.59 -14.62 13.01
N ASP A 80 11.11 -13.44 12.60
CA ASP A 80 11.60 -12.65 11.45
C ASP A 80 11.80 -11.19 11.89
N PRO A 81 13.03 -10.68 11.97
CA PRO A 81 13.33 -9.31 12.39
C PRO A 81 12.56 -8.25 11.62
N LEU A 82 12.30 -8.47 10.32
CA LEU A 82 11.59 -7.51 9.45
C LEU A 82 10.20 -7.15 9.97
N SER A 83 9.51 -8.09 10.64
CA SER A 83 8.17 -7.87 11.18
C SER A 83 8.14 -6.76 12.24
N TYR A 84 9.20 -6.63 13.04
CA TYR A 84 9.34 -5.57 14.03
C TYR A 84 9.48 -4.19 13.37
N PHE A 85 10.38 -4.06 12.39
CA PHE A 85 10.58 -2.81 11.64
C PHE A 85 9.31 -2.40 10.88
N MET A 86 8.61 -3.36 10.27
CA MET A 86 7.33 -3.10 9.59
C MET A 86 6.25 -2.61 10.56
N GLY A 87 6.26 -3.05 11.82
CA GLY A 87 5.40 -2.49 12.87
C GLY A 87 5.65 -1.00 13.10
N ILE A 88 6.92 -0.60 13.19
CA ILE A 88 7.32 0.79 13.37
C ILE A 88 6.99 1.62 12.11
N ALA A 89 7.29 1.09 10.92
CA ALA A 89 7.04 1.75 9.65
C ALA A 89 5.55 2.10 9.45
N ARG A 90 4.63 1.23 9.87
CA ARG A 90 3.19 1.50 9.82
C ARG A 90 2.77 2.67 10.70
N ASN A 91 3.37 2.81 11.89
CA ASN A 91 3.07 3.93 12.78
C ASN A 91 3.59 5.25 12.20
N ILE A 92 4.80 5.25 11.66
CA ILE A 92 5.39 6.42 10.98
C ILE A 92 4.54 6.82 9.77
N LEU A 93 4.10 5.85 8.98
CA LEU A 93 3.21 6.09 7.85
C LEU A 93 1.87 6.70 8.28
N GLN A 94 1.28 6.22 9.38
CA GLN A 94 0.05 6.79 9.90
C GLN A 94 0.26 8.26 10.31
N GLU A 95 1.34 8.56 11.03
CA GLU A 95 1.72 9.94 11.38
C GLU A 95 1.90 10.79 10.11
N TYR A 96 2.60 10.28 9.10
CA TYR A 96 2.78 10.96 7.80
C TYR A 96 1.45 11.39 7.18
N TRP A 97 0.47 10.48 7.11
CA TRP A 97 -0.84 10.79 6.53
C TRP A 97 -1.68 11.72 7.41
N GLU A 98 -1.60 11.61 8.73
CA GLU A 98 -2.25 12.56 9.63
C GLU A 98 -1.71 13.98 9.46
N TYR A 99 -0.39 14.13 9.23
CA TYR A 99 0.21 15.43 8.90
C TYR A 99 -0.18 15.92 7.50
N ALA A 100 -0.16 15.04 6.50
CA ALA A 100 -0.57 15.40 5.15
C ALA A 100 -2.04 15.86 5.10
N SER A 101 -2.93 15.17 5.82
CA SER A 101 -4.34 15.54 5.95
C SER A 101 -4.54 16.88 6.66
N LYS A 102 -3.84 17.12 7.77
CA LYS A 102 -3.87 18.43 8.47
C LYS A 102 -3.32 19.56 7.62
N ARG A 103 -2.28 19.29 6.81
CA ARG A 103 -1.73 20.27 5.88
C ARG A 103 -2.71 20.57 4.75
N ALA A 104 -3.35 19.55 4.18
CA ALA A 104 -4.40 19.72 3.18
C ALA A 104 -5.57 20.57 3.71
N ALA A 105 -5.97 20.35 4.96
CA ALA A 105 -6.99 21.18 5.64
C ALA A 105 -6.53 22.63 5.93
N SER A 106 -5.22 22.92 5.83
CA SER A 106 -4.64 24.26 6.03
C SER A 106 -4.32 24.97 4.70
N LEU A 107 -4.60 24.34 3.54
CA LEU A 107 -4.34 24.91 2.21
C LEU A 107 -5.31 26.02 1.80
N GLU A 108 -6.33 26.34 2.60
CA GLU A 108 -7.22 27.49 2.36
C GLU A 108 -6.53 28.86 2.55
N ASP A 109 -5.26 28.91 2.98
CA ASP A 109 -4.51 30.15 3.25
C ASP A 109 -3.18 30.29 2.46
N MET A 110 -2.98 29.52 1.39
CA MET A 110 -1.84 29.76 0.49
C MET A 110 -2.21 30.75 -0.61
N SER A 111 -1.61 31.94 -0.53
CA SER A 111 -1.68 32.94 -1.58
C SER A 111 -1.19 32.38 -2.92
N ASP A 112 -2.04 32.53 -3.94
CA ASP A 112 -1.70 32.48 -5.36
C ASP A 112 -0.43 33.30 -5.61
N THR A 113 0.73 32.67 -5.85
CA THR A 113 1.83 33.25 -6.66
C THR A 113 3.06 32.35 -6.84
N ARG A 114 2.98 31.03 -6.65
CA ARG A 114 3.99 30.11 -7.21
C ARG A 114 3.33 28.81 -7.64
N HIS A 115 2.99 28.70 -8.92
CA HIS A 115 2.80 27.38 -9.52
C HIS A 115 4.10 26.60 -9.29
N PRO A 116 4.06 25.42 -8.63
CA PRO A 116 5.17 24.50 -8.67
C PRO A 116 5.55 24.28 -10.14
N PHE A 117 6.83 24.31 -10.48
CA PHE A 117 7.27 23.88 -11.80
C PHE A 117 6.88 22.41 -11.95
N GLU A 118 5.81 22.17 -12.71
CA GLU A 118 5.40 20.82 -13.09
C GLU A 118 6.35 20.36 -14.19
N ASP A 119 7.13 19.31 -13.91
CA ASP A 119 7.91 18.63 -14.93
C ASP A 119 6.95 18.11 -16.00
N PRO A 120 7.03 18.57 -17.27
CA PRO A 120 6.12 18.14 -18.32
C PRO A 120 6.09 16.61 -18.50
N LEU A 121 7.19 15.91 -18.24
CA LEU A 121 7.24 14.45 -18.32
C LEU A 121 6.48 13.77 -17.17
N GLU A 122 6.48 14.35 -15.96
CA GLU A 122 5.69 13.83 -14.85
C GLU A 122 4.20 14.12 -15.03
N THR A 123 3.85 15.29 -15.54
CA THR A 123 2.44 15.62 -15.84
C THR A 123 1.91 14.67 -16.90
N MET A 124 2.66 14.43 -17.99
CA MET A 124 2.28 13.45 -19.01
C MET A 124 2.13 12.03 -18.43
N ARG A 125 3.04 11.58 -17.56
CA ARG A 125 2.91 10.27 -16.88
C ARG A 125 1.64 10.18 -16.05
N ARG A 126 1.36 11.18 -15.22
CA ARG A 126 0.15 11.21 -14.37
C ARG A 126 -1.13 11.25 -15.20
N GLU A 127 -1.12 12.01 -16.29
CA GLU A 127 -2.24 12.03 -17.24
C GLU A 127 -2.44 10.68 -17.92
N ASP A 128 -1.37 9.99 -18.30
CA ASP A 128 -1.43 8.64 -18.87
C ASP A 128 -1.94 7.62 -17.83
N GLU A 129 -1.45 7.67 -16.59
CA GLU A 129 -1.94 6.84 -15.48
C GLU A 129 -3.41 7.09 -15.17
N THR A 130 -3.84 8.36 -15.17
CA THR A 130 -5.24 8.74 -14.96
C THR A 130 -6.09 8.23 -16.11
N ARG A 131 -5.66 8.43 -17.37
CA ARG A 131 -6.34 7.91 -18.56
C ARG A 131 -6.48 6.39 -18.52
N GLN A 132 -5.46 5.68 -18.05
CA GLN A 132 -5.50 4.24 -17.90
C GLN A 132 -6.49 3.82 -16.80
N SER A 133 -6.43 4.44 -15.63
CA SER A 133 -7.34 4.17 -14.50
C SER A 133 -8.81 4.44 -14.88
N ASP A 134 -9.07 5.53 -15.59
CA ASP A 134 -10.41 5.90 -16.04
C ASP A 134 -10.95 4.90 -17.06
N ALA A 135 -10.10 4.41 -17.97
CA ALA A 135 -10.46 3.36 -18.92
C ALA A 135 -10.75 2.03 -18.21
N GLU A 136 -9.95 1.65 -17.21
CA GLU A 136 -10.20 0.44 -16.40
C GLU A 136 -11.53 0.52 -15.64
N LEU A 137 -11.83 1.67 -15.03
CA LEU A 137 -13.08 1.89 -14.33
C LEU A 137 -14.28 1.86 -15.29
N THR A 138 -14.18 2.53 -16.44
CA THR A 138 -15.21 2.54 -17.48
C THR A 138 -15.51 1.13 -17.98
N CYS A 139 -14.47 0.35 -18.28
CA CYS A 139 -14.64 -1.04 -18.70
C CYS A 139 -15.24 -1.91 -17.58
N LEU A 140 -14.85 -1.68 -16.32
CA LEU A 140 -15.43 -2.40 -15.18
C LEU A 140 -16.92 -2.11 -15.02
N GLU A 141 -17.34 -0.85 -15.14
CA GLU A 141 -18.74 -0.45 -15.07
C GLU A 141 -19.57 -1.09 -16.19
N GLN A 142 -19.09 -1.01 -17.43
CA GLN A 142 -19.75 -1.64 -18.58
C GLN A 142 -19.88 -3.16 -18.42
N CYS A 143 -18.82 -3.82 -17.94
CA CYS A 143 -18.82 -5.26 -17.70
C CYS A 143 -19.76 -5.67 -16.55
N LEU A 144 -19.89 -4.83 -15.52
CA LEU A 144 -20.86 -5.04 -14.44
C LEU A 144 -22.30 -4.84 -14.90
N ASP A 145 -22.54 -3.89 -15.81
CA ASP A 145 -23.87 -3.64 -16.39
C ASP A 145 -24.30 -4.75 -17.37
N GLY A 146 -23.34 -5.39 -18.05
CA GLY A 146 -23.58 -6.57 -18.88
C GLY A 146 -23.94 -7.86 -18.11
N MET A 147 -23.79 -7.85 -16.78
CA MET A 147 -24.17 -8.98 -15.93
C MET A 147 -25.63 -8.88 -15.49
N ASN A 148 -26.25 -10.03 -15.20
CA ASN A 148 -27.56 -10.02 -14.57
C ASN A 148 -27.49 -9.35 -13.18
N GLY A 149 -28.60 -8.73 -12.76
CA GLY A 149 -28.66 -7.96 -11.51
C GLY A 149 -28.25 -8.78 -10.28
N GLU A 150 -28.63 -10.05 -10.22
CA GLU A 150 -28.26 -10.96 -9.13
C GLU A 150 -26.74 -11.19 -9.02
N ASN A 151 -26.05 -11.46 -10.13
CA ASN A 151 -24.62 -11.68 -10.09
C ASN A 151 -23.86 -10.38 -9.83
N ARG A 152 -24.34 -9.23 -10.34
CA ARG A 152 -23.80 -7.91 -10.03
C ARG A 152 -23.89 -7.60 -8.54
N SER A 153 -25.09 -7.74 -7.95
CA SER A 153 -25.29 -7.51 -6.51
C SER A 153 -24.44 -8.46 -5.66
N LEU A 154 -24.30 -9.72 -6.07
CA LEU A 154 -23.47 -10.69 -5.37
C LEU A 154 -21.99 -10.29 -5.40
N ILE A 155 -21.42 -10.02 -6.58
CA ILE A 155 -19.99 -9.75 -6.69
C ILE A 155 -19.64 -8.41 -6.05
N VAL A 156 -20.44 -7.36 -6.24
CA VAL A 156 -20.24 -6.07 -5.57
C VAL A 156 -20.34 -6.26 -4.05
N GLY A 157 -21.42 -6.88 -3.57
CA GLY A 157 -21.64 -7.13 -2.14
C GLY A 157 -20.56 -8.00 -1.49
N TYR A 158 -19.92 -8.89 -2.25
CA TYR A 158 -18.80 -9.71 -1.77
C TYR A 158 -17.53 -8.89 -1.47
N TYR A 159 -17.35 -7.76 -2.14
CA TYR A 159 -16.18 -6.88 -2.00
C TYR A 159 -16.42 -5.65 -1.11
N VAL A 160 -17.68 -5.32 -0.77
CA VAL A 160 -18.02 -4.22 0.15
C VAL A 160 -17.43 -4.45 1.55
N GLY A 161 -16.80 -3.40 2.10
CA GLY A 161 -16.29 -3.34 3.47
C GLY A 161 -14.81 -3.67 3.63
N GLU A 162 -14.18 -3.10 4.65
CA GLU A 162 -12.76 -3.29 4.96
C GLU A 162 -12.54 -4.30 6.11
N ARG A 163 -11.43 -5.06 6.04
CA ARG A 163 -10.95 -5.99 7.08
C ARG A 163 -12.07 -6.88 7.67
N GLY A 164 -12.42 -6.71 8.94
CA GLY A 164 -13.43 -7.50 9.65
C GLY A 164 -14.84 -7.38 9.08
N ASN A 165 -15.20 -6.21 8.54
CA ASN A 165 -16.51 -5.97 7.92
C ASN A 165 -16.73 -6.84 6.69
N LYS A 166 -15.65 -7.22 5.99
CA LYS A 166 -15.72 -8.11 4.82
C LYS A 166 -16.10 -9.55 5.20
N ILE A 167 -15.69 -10.00 6.39
CA ILE A 167 -16.03 -11.34 6.90
C ILE A 167 -17.53 -11.40 7.22
N GLU A 168 -18.04 -10.40 7.93
CA GLU A 168 -19.45 -10.31 8.28
C GLU A 168 -20.34 -10.11 7.04
N ASN A 169 -19.91 -9.28 6.07
CA ASN A 169 -20.63 -9.15 4.80
C ASN A 169 -20.74 -10.47 4.03
N ARG A 170 -19.67 -11.27 4.00
CA ARG A 170 -19.71 -12.58 3.33
C ARG A 170 -20.61 -13.58 4.06
N LYS A 171 -20.66 -13.54 5.39
CA LYS A 171 -21.60 -14.37 6.18
C LYS A 171 -23.04 -13.96 5.89
N ARG A 172 -23.34 -12.66 5.93
CA ARG A 172 -24.66 -12.11 5.60
C ARG A 172 -25.09 -12.49 4.19
N LEU A 173 -24.21 -12.30 3.20
CA LEU A 173 -24.49 -12.62 1.80
C LEU A 173 -24.73 -14.12 1.56
N ALA A 174 -24.01 -14.99 2.29
CA ALA A 174 -24.24 -16.43 2.26
C ALA A 174 -25.63 -16.80 2.84
N ALA A 175 -26.02 -16.15 3.94
CA ALA A 175 -27.33 -16.34 4.56
C ALA A 175 -28.48 -15.84 3.67
N GLU A 176 -28.36 -14.66 3.08
CA GLU A 176 -29.37 -14.08 2.18
C GLU A 176 -29.62 -14.95 0.94
N LEU A 177 -28.55 -15.56 0.41
CA LEU A 177 -28.63 -16.45 -0.75
C LEU A 177 -28.94 -17.91 -0.36
N ASN A 178 -29.06 -18.21 0.94
CA ASN A 178 -29.25 -19.54 1.49
C ASN A 178 -28.25 -20.59 0.94
N VAL A 179 -26.98 -20.20 0.86
CA VAL A 179 -25.88 -21.06 0.36
C VAL A 179 -24.79 -21.25 1.41
N PRO A 180 -24.12 -22.41 1.44
CA PRO A 180 -22.92 -22.60 2.24
C PRO A 180 -21.83 -21.57 1.87
N PRO A 181 -21.03 -21.07 2.83
CA PRO A 181 -19.96 -20.10 2.57
C PRO A 181 -18.94 -20.55 1.51
N GLY A 182 -18.70 -21.86 1.39
CA GLY A 182 -17.86 -22.44 0.34
C GLY A 182 -18.42 -22.23 -1.07
N ASN A 183 -19.74 -22.38 -1.24
CA ASN A 183 -20.41 -22.14 -2.52
C ASN A 183 -20.40 -20.65 -2.88
N LEU A 184 -20.57 -19.76 -1.89
CA LEU A 184 -20.44 -18.32 -2.11
C LEU A 184 -19.05 -17.95 -2.63
N ARG A 185 -17.98 -18.53 -2.06
CA ARG A 185 -16.60 -18.30 -2.52
C ARG A 185 -16.39 -18.77 -3.95
N LEU A 186 -16.87 -19.97 -4.29
CA LEU A 186 -16.74 -20.51 -5.64
C LEU A 186 -17.54 -19.68 -6.67
N LYS A 187 -18.74 -19.23 -6.31
CA LYS A 187 -19.57 -18.36 -7.16
C LYS A 187 -18.89 -17.00 -7.37
N ALA A 188 -18.37 -16.38 -6.30
CA ALA A 188 -17.62 -15.13 -6.40
C ALA A 188 -16.35 -15.26 -7.25
N PHE A 189 -15.62 -16.38 -7.13
CA PHE A 189 -14.44 -16.67 -7.96
C PHE A 189 -14.79 -16.71 -9.46
N ARG A 190 -15.82 -17.47 -9.84
CA ARG A 190 -16.27 -17.57 -11.25
C ARG A 190 -16.76 -16.24 -11.80
N LEU A 191 -17.44 -15.44 -11.00
CA LEU A 191 -17.90 -14.11 -11.41
C LEU A 191 -16.74 -13.14 -11.59
N ARG A 192 -15.72 -13.21 -10.73
CA ARG A 192 -14.49 -12.45 -10.89
C ARG A 192 -13.77 -12.80 -12.19
N GLU A 193 -13.60 -14.09 -12.48
CA GLU A 193 -12.95 -14.56 -13.72
C GLU A 193 -13.67 -14.04 -14.96
N LYS A 194 -15.01 -14.07 -14.96
CA LYS A 194 -15.82 -13.50 -16.06
C LYS A 194 -15.65 -11.99 -16.20
N LEU A 195 -15.65 -11.26 -15.09
CA LEU A 195 -15.43 -9.80 -15.10
C LEU A 195 -14.04 -9.44 -15.60
N GLU A 196 -13.02 -10.16 -15.14
CA GLU A 196 -11.63 -9.94 -15.55
C GLU A 196 -11.45 -10.17 -17.05
N ASN A 197 -12.03 -11.24 -17.60
CA ASN A 197 -12.01 -11.50 -19.04
C ASN A 197 -12.77 -10.43 -19.85
N CYS A 198 -13.90 -9.94 -19.34
CA CYS A 198 -14.66 -8.87 -19.97
C CYS A 198 -13.87 -7.55 -19.98
N VAL A 199 -13.33 -7.15 -18.81
CA VAL A 199 -12.56 -5.91 -18.66
C VAL A 199 -11.30 -5.95 -19.51
N ASN A 200 -10.58 -7.07 -19.56
CA ASN A 200 -9.40 -7.22 -20.40
C ASN A 200 -9.74 -7.12 -21.90
N SER A 201 -10.86 -7.70 -22.34
CA SER A 201 -11.34 -7.55 -23.73
C SER A 201 -11.68 -6.10 -24.06
N CYS A 202 -12.41 -5.40 -23.18
CA CYS A 202 -12.74 -3.99 -23.33
C CYS A 202 -11.49 -3.10 -23.41
N LEU A 203 -10.53 -3.31 -22.51
CA LEU A 203 -9.26 -2.56 -22.51
C LEU A 203 -8.42 -2.83 -23.75
N TYR A 204 -8.49 -4.04 -24.30
CA TYR A 204 -7.84 -4.38 -25.56
C TYR A 204 -8.48 -3.65 -26.75
N GLU A 205 -9.82 -3.61 -26.82
CA GLU A 205 -10.56 -2.86 -27.85
C GLU A 205 -10.25 -1.35 -27.80
N LEU A 206 -10.03 -0.80 -26.60
CA LEU A 206 -9.62 0.60 -26.40
C LEU A 206 -8.13 0.86 -26.66
N GLY A 207 -7.33 -0.17 -26.97
CA GLY A 207 -5.88 -0.05 -27.16
C GLY A 207 -5.08 0.24 -25.89
N MET A 208 -5.68 0.06 -24.71
CA MET A 208 -5.10 0.36 -23.40
C MET A 208 -4.32 -0.83 -22.80
N LYS A 209 -4.42 -2.04 -23.38
CA LYS A 209 -3.64 -3.23 -23.02
C LYS A 209 -3.15 -3.99 -24.25
N GLN A 210 -1.96 -4.60 -24.15
CA GLN A 210 -1.47 -5.53 -25.17
C GLN A 210 -2.19 -6.88 -25.06
N ASN A 211 -2.29 -7.60 -26.19
CA ASN A 211 -3.05 -8.84 -26.36
C ASN A 211 -2.78 -9.84 -25.21
N PRO A 212 -3.80 -10.39 -24.52
CA PRO A 212 -3.57 -11.43 -23.53
C PRO A 212 -3.00 -12.66 -24.25
N VAL A 213 -1.73 -12.97 -24.01
CA VAL A 213 -1.15 -14.26 -24.43
C VAL A 213 -1.93 -15.34 -23.68
N PRO A 214 -2.60 -16.27 -24.37
CA PRO A 214 -3.35 -17.32 -23.70
C PRO A 214 -2.37 -18.17 -22.87
N ALA A 215 -2.68 -18.34 -21.60
CA ALA A 215 -1.98 -19.30 -20.74
C ALA A 215 -2.20 -20.70 -21.32
N ASN A 216 -1.09 -21.34 -21.70
CA ASN A 216 -1.04 -22.70 -22.24
C ASN A 216 -1.32 -23.74 -21.16
#